data_AF-A0A932GTM6-F1
#
_entry.id   AF-A0A932GTM6-F1
#
_cell.length_a   1.000
_cell.length_b   1.000
_cell.length_c   1.000
_cell.angle_alpha   90.00
_cell.angle_beta   90.00
_cell.angle_gamma   90.00
#
_symmetry.space_group_name_H-M   'P 1'
#
loop_
_entity.id
_entity.type
_entity.pdbx_description
1 polymer ?
#
loop_
_entity_poly.entity_id
_entity_poly.type
_entity_poly.pdbx_seq_one_letter_code
_entity_poly.pdbx_strand_id
1 'polypeptide(L)'
;MNFWLTCDAWLIGKFEKFAHWFQRWTGKTNYFLCGFGAWLLIIVEVIGSTARFLREEVILLPSVLIIFAALIFLRVLPTLECRAFERLKESKTANSGKITHRFPRFLLTMLLVETAVTTSFAFLASSIPQEARTDWLVVAADVLLFFLLAYLSACDPLPPCRGRVWDEIGAFFAKPIMVRKDS
;
A
#
# COMPACT_ATOMS: atom_id res chain seq x y z
N MET A 1 -23.88 -16.90 -1.85
CA MET A 1 -22.96 -15.77 -1.56
C MET A 1 -22.14 -15.53 -2.82
N ASN A 2 -22.04 -14.29 -3.30
CA ASN A 2 -21.34 -13.98 -4.57
C ASN A 2 -19.84 -14.29 -4.41
N PHE A 3 -19.26 -15.11 -5.30
CA PHE A 3 -17.84 -15.53 -5.24
C PHE A 3 -16.89 -14.34 -5.03
N TRP A 4 -17.16 -13.23 -5.75
CA TRP A 4 -16.42 -11.98 -5.65
C TRP A 4 -16.38 -11.39 -4.24
N LEU A 5 -17.52 -11.42 -3.54
CA LEU A 5 -17.61 -10.92 -2.17
C LEU A 5 -16.77 -11.74 -1.20
N THR A 6 -16.71 -13.06 -1.41
CA THR A 6 -15.91 -13.96 -0.58
C THR A 6 -14.42 -13.68 -0.78
N CYS A 7 -13.98 -13.49 -2.02
CA CYS A 7 -12.59 -13.15 -2.34
C CYS A 7 -12.19 -11.80 -1.72
N ASP A 8 -13.02 -10.77 -1.88
CA ASP A 8 -12.77 -9.45 -1.29
C ASP A 8 -12.70 -9.52 0.24
N ALA A 9 -13.67 -10.19 0.88
CA ALA A 9 -13.68 -10.34 2.33
C ALA A 9 -12.45 -11.10 2.84
N TRP A 10 -12.03 -12.14 2.11
CA TRP A 10 -10.82 -12.89 2.44
C TRP A 10 -9.55 -12.04 2.30
N LEU A 11 -9.41 -11.30 1.20
CA LEU A 11 -8.27 -10.40 0.96
C LEU A 11 -8.21 -9.31 2.03
N ILE A 12 -9.30 -8.58 2.25
CA ILE A 12 -9.39 -7.54 3.29
C ILE A 12 -9.02 -8.12 4.65
N GLY A 13 -9.52 -9.31 5.00
CA GLY A 13 -9.17 -9.98 6.25
C GLY A 13 -7.68 -10.30 6.41
N LYS A 14 -6.95 -10.54 5.31
CA LYS A 14 -5.49 -10.71 5.31
C LYS A 14 -4.76 -9.38 5.49
N PHE A 15 -5.15 -8.36 4.72
CA PHE A 15 -4.57 -7.02 4.86
C PHE A 15 -4.83 -6.41 6.23
N GLU A 16 -6.02 -6.63 6.80
CA GLU A 16 -6.39 -6.14 8.12
C GLU A 16 -5.53 -6.79 9.21
N LYS A 17 -5.30 -8.12 9.14
CA LYS A 17 -4.38 -8.80 10.05
C LYS A 17 -2.96 -8.23 9.97
N PHE A 18 -2.47 -7.96 8.76
CA PHE A 18 -1.16 -7.36 8.56
C PHE A 18 -1.11 -5.93 9.11
N ALA A 19 -2.11 -5.10 8.81
CA ALA A 19 -2.23 -3.73 9.31
C ALA A 19 -2.25 -3.69 10.85
N HIS A 20 -3.01 -4.59 11.47
CA HIS A 20 -3.09 -4.69 12.93
C HIS A 20 -1.77 -5.14 13.55
N TRP A 21 -1.10 -6.11 12.93
CA TRP A 21 0.25 -6.52 13.34
C TRP A 21 1.22 -5.34 13.27
N PHE A 22 1.24 -4.63 12.14
CA PHE A 22 2.11 -3.47 11.92
C PHE A 22 1.82 -2.35 12.93
N GLN A 23 0.54 -2.05 13.17
CA GLN A 23 0.15 -1.01 14.11
C GLN A 23 0.51 -1.36 15.55
N ARG A 24 0.32 -2.61 15.97
CA ARG A 24 0.77 -3.06 17.31
C ARG A 24 2.29 -2.99 17.46
N TRP A 25 3.03 -3.20 16.38
CA TRP A 25 4.48 -3.16 16.40
C TRP A 25 5.00 -1.72 16.44
N THR A 26 4.55 -0.86 15.52
CA THR A 26 5.10 0.50 15.32
C THR A 26 4.33 1.63 16.00
N GLY A 27 3.08 1.39 16.37
CA GLY A 27 2.13 2.42 16.81
C GLY A 27 1.56 3.27 15.67
N LYS A 28 1.90 2.98 14.41
CA LYS A 28 1.43 3.72 13.23
C LYS A 28 0.26 3.00 12.56
N THR A 29 -0.70 3.75 12.03
CA THR A 29 -1.90 3.21 11.37
C THR A 29 -1.57 2.65 9.98
N ASN A 30 -2.50 1.88 9.40
CA ASN A 30 -2.44 1.50 7.99
C ASN A 30 -2.41 2.71 7.05
N TYR A 31 -3.03 3.84 7.41
CA TYR A 31 -2.95 5.07 6.63
C TYR A 31 -1.53 5.63 6.55
N PHE A 32 -0.73 5.51 7.61
CA PHE A 32 0.69 5.85 7.54
C PHE A 32 1.44 4.99 6.51
N LEU A 33 1.21 3.67 6.48
CA LEU A 33 1.79 2.77 5.48
C LEU A 33 1.33 3.13 4.06
N CYS A 34 0.05 3.41 3.87
CA CYS A 34 -0.50 3.85 2.60
C CYS A 34 0.19 5.12 2.10
N GLY A 35 0.39 6.11 2.99
CA GLY A 35 1.07 7.36 2.66
C GLY A 35 2.55 7.15 2.35
N PHE A 36 3.25 6.35 3.16
CA PHE A 36 4.64 5.99 2.92
C PHE A 36 4.83 5.27 1.58
N GLY A 37 3.97 4.29 1.27
CA GLY A 37 4.02 3.56 0.01
C GLY A 37 3.74 4.45 -1.21
N ALA A 38 2.78 5.37 -1.10
CA ALA A 38 2.49 6.32 -2.17
C ALA A 38 3.66 7.30 -2.41
N TRP A 39 4.34 7.76 -1.36
CA TRP A 39 5.56 8.56 -1.52
C TRP A 39 6.70 7.78 -2.15
N LEU A 40 6.90 6.53 -1.73
CA LEU A 40 7.92 5.66 -2.31
C LEU A 40 7.66 5.43 -3.80
N LEU A 41 6.41 5.20 -4.19
CA LEU A 41 5.98 5.09 -5.58
C LEU A 41 6.33 6.36 -6.38
N ILE A 42 6.01 7.55 -5.85
CA ILE A 42 6.38 8.82 -6.52
C ILE A 42 7.90 8.95 -6.68
N ILE A 43 8.68 8.61 -5.65
CA ILE A 43 10.14 8.70 -5.70
C ILE A 43 10.70 7.76 -6.78
N VAL A 44 10.25 6.50 -6.80
CA VAL A 44 10.66 5.51 -7.80
C VAL A 44 10.32 6.01 -9.21
N GLU A 45 9.11 6.53 -9.41
CA GLU A 45 8.69 7.02 -10.72
C GLU A 45 9.44 8.27 -11.17
N VAL A 46 9.75 9.20 -10.27
CA VAL A 46 10.57 10.37 -10.59
C VAL A 46 11.99 9.96 -10.97
N ILE A 47 12.61 9.07 -10.20
CA ILE A 47 13.97 8.57 -10.49
C ILE A 47 13.98 7.80 -11.82
N GLY A 48 13.03 6.87 -12.02
CA GLY A 48 12.92 6.08 -13.23
C GLY A 48 12.66 6.93 -14.47
N SER A 49 11.72 7.87 -14.39
CA SER A 49 11.44 8.82 -15.48
C SER A 49 12.64 9.71 -15.80
N THR A 50 13.36 10.18 -14.79
CA THR A 50 14.57 10.99 -14.99
C THR A 50 15.65 10.16 -15.69
N ALA A 51 15.85 8.91 -15.28
CA ALA A 51 16.82 8.01 -15.90
C ALA A 51 16.48 7.70 -17.37
N ARG A 52 15.20 7.47 -17.70
CA ARG A 52 14.71 7.27 -19.08
C ARG A 52 14.88 8.53 -19.92
N PHE A 53 14.52 9.69 -19.37
CA PHE A 53 14.68 10.99 -20.04
C PHE A 53 16.14 11.25 -20.43
N LEU A 54 17.09 10.94 -19.54
CA LEU A 54 18.53 11.07 -19.80
C LEU A 54 19.06 10.09 -20.86
N ARG A 55 18.32 9.02 -21.17
CA ARG A 55 18.64 8.03 -22.21
C ARG A 55 17.93 8.30 -23.54
N GLU A 56 17.23 9.42 -23.66
CA GLU A 56 16.39 9.77 -24.81
C GLU A 56 15.24 8.78 -25.08
N GLU A 57 14.84 8.01 -24.06
CA GLU A 57 13.71 7.08 -24.11
C GLU A 57 12.39 7.87 -23.87
N VAL A 58 11.65 8.18 -24.95
CA VAL A 58 10.48 9.06 -24.89
C VAL A 58 9.19 8.28 -24.59
N ILE A 59 9.02 7.81 -23.35
CA ILE A 59 7.70 7.42 -22.82
C ILE A 59 7.57 7.90 -21.37
N LEU A 60 7.11 9.15 -21.17
CA LEU A 60 6.89 9.75 -19.84
C LEU A 60 5.44 9.70 -19.36
N LEU A 61 4.48 9.45 -20.28
CA LEU A 61 3.05 9.60 -19.96
C LEU A 61 2.56 8.64 -18.87
N PRO A 62 2.88 7.33 -18.87
CA PRO A 62 2.44 6.42 -17.81
C PRO A 62 2.94 6.85 -16.43
N SER A 63 4.21 7.22 -16.33
CA SER A 63 4.82 7.68 -15.07
C SER A 63 4.18 8.96 -14.56
N VAL A 64 3.88 9.93 -15.44
CA VAL A 64 3.16 11.15 -15.06
C VAL A 64 1.76 10.83 -14.51
N LEU A 65 1.04 9.90 -15.14
CA LEU A 65 -0.29 9.48 -14.67
C LEU A 65 -0.22 8.76 -13.32
N ILE A 66 0.77 7.90 -13.11
CA ILE A 66 0.98 7.20 -11.83
C ILE A 66 1.32 8.20 -10.72
N ILE A 67 2.23 9.14 -10.97
CA ILE A 67 2.56 10.21 -10.02
C ILE A 67 1.31 11.02 -9.67
N PHE A 68 0.54 11.42 -10.68
CA PHE A 68 -0.70 12.19 -10.46
C PHE A 68 -1.73 11.41 -9.63
N ALA A 69 -1.92 10.11 -9.92
CA ALA A 69 -2.79 9.23 -9.15
C ALA A 69 -2.33 9.08 -7.70
N ALA A 70 -1.02 8.91 -7.46
CA ALA A 70 -0.43 8.83 -6.13
C ALA A 70 -0.62 10.14 -5.34
N LEU A 71 -0.47 11.30 -5.98
CA LEU A 71 -0.74 12.60 -5.36
C LEU A 71 -2.20 12.78 -4.97
N ILE A 72 -3.14 12.39 -5.84
CA ILE A 72 -4.58 12.39 -5.51
C ILE A 72 -4.84 11.46 -4.31
N PHE A 73 -4.27 10.26 -4.34
CA PHE A 73 -4.42 9.29 -3.26
C PHE A 73 -3.93 9.85 -1.92
N LEU A 74 -2.74 10.46 -1.89
CA LEU A 74 -2.19 11.15 -0.71
C LEU A 74 -3.10 12.27 -0.20
N ARG A 75 -3.77 13.01 -1.09
CA ARG A 75 -4.73 14.06 -0.71
C ARG A 75 -6.02 13.51 -0.09
N VAL A 76 -6.49 12.36 -0.57
CA VAL A 76 -7.72 11.72 -0.09
C VAL A 76 -7.49 10.96 1.23
N LEU A 77 -6.26 10.49 1.47
CA LEU A 77 -5.92 9.61 2.59
C LEU A 77 -6.30 10.15 3.99
N PRO A 78 -6.06 11.43 4.35
CA PRO A 78 -6.45 11.96 5.65
C PRO A 78 -7.97 11.96 5.86
N THR A 79 -8.73 12.18 4.78
CA THR A 79 -10.20 12.11 4.82
C THR A 79 -10.68 10.69 5.09
N LEU A 80 -10.02 9.69 4.48
CA LEU A 80 -10.33 8.29 4.72
C LEU A 80 -10.00 7.88 6.16
N GLU A 81 -8.85 8.32 6.67
CA GLU A 81 -8.43 8.06 8.05
C GLU A 81 -9.42 8.65 9.07
N CYS A 82 -9.81 9.92 8.90
CA CYS A 82 -10.78 10.57 9.76
C CYS A 82 -12.11 9.80 9.82
N ARG A 83 -12.66 9.45 8.65
CA ARG A 83 -13.90 8.66 8.54
C ARG A 83 -13.78 7.26 9.13
N ALA A 84 -12.60 6.65 9.10
CA ALA A 84 -12.38 5.35 9.71
C ALA A 84 -12.40 5.44 11.24
N PHE A 85 -11.81 6.49 11.82
CA PHE A 85 -11.85 6.72 13.26
C PHE A 85 -13.22 7.14 13.79
N GLU A 86 -13.96 7.99 13.06
CA GLU A 86 -15.34 8.32 13.40
C GLU A 86 -16.21 7.07 13.48
N ARG A 87 -16.10 6.18 12.48
CA ARG A 87 -16.79 4.89 12.47
C ARG A 87 -16.39 4.01 13.65
N LEU A 88 -15.10 3.91 13.96
CA LEU A 88 -14.63 3.13 15.11
C LEU A 88 -15.22 3.64 16.44
N LYS A 89 -15.49 4.94 16.55
CA LYS A 89 -16.11 5.57 17.73
C LYS A 89 -17.61 5.29 17.82
N GLU A 90 -18.31 5.32 16.68
CA GLU A 90 -19.77 5.17 16.59
C GLU A 90 -20.22 3.71 16.61
N SER A 91 -19.62 2.88 15.76
CA SER A 91 -19.93 1.46 15.68
C SER A 91 -18.97 0.69 16.58
N LYS A 92 -19.44 0.25 17.75
CA LYS A 92 -18.75 -0.77 18.57
C LYS A 92 -18.58 -2.13 17.84
N THR A 93 -19.01 -2.23 16.59
CA THR A 93 -18.97 -3.42 15.74
C THR A 93 -18.12 -3.16 14.49
N ALA A 94 -17.51 -4.23 13.98
CA ALA A 94 -16.71 -4.17 12.76
C ALA A 94 -17.53 -3.64 11.57
N ASN A 95 -16.92 -2.76 10.78
CA ASN A 95 -17.53 -2.01 9.69
C ASN A 95 -18.17 -2.95 8.64
N SER A 96 -19.49 -3.16 8.73
CA SER A 96 -20.24 -3.99 7.79
C SER A 96 -20.27 -3.42 6.37
N GLY A 97 -19.98 -2.11 6.23
CA GLY A 97 -19.82 -1.41 4.96
C GLY A 97 -18.58 -1.83 4.16
N LYS A 98 -17.57 -2.43 4.81
CA LYS A 98 -16.32 -2.89 4.16
C LYS A 98 -16.56 -3.75 2.92
N ILE A 99 -17.58 -4.61 2.99
CA ILE A 99 -17.85 -5.65 1.99
C ILE A 99 -18.93 -5.20 0.98
N THR A 100 -19.76 -4.22 1.36
CA THR A 100 -20.89 -3.72 0.56
C THR A 100 -20.53 -2.54 -0.35
N HIS A 101 -19.40 -1.85 -0.12
CA HIS A 101 -18.98 -0.77 -1.01
C HIS A 101 -18.57 -1.29 -2.39
N ARG A 102 -18.97 -0.56 -3.45
CA ARG A 102 -18.57 -0.82 -4.84
C ARG A 102 -17.06 -0.67 -5.08
N PHE A 103 -16.37 0.04 -4.19
CA PHE A 103 -14.97 0.41 -4.34
C PHE A 103 -14.01 -0.78 -4.20
N PRO A 104 -14.06 -1.64 -3.16
CA PRO A 104 -13.28 -2.89 -3.13
C PRO A 104 -13.51 -3.80 -4.34
N ARG A 105 -14.76 -3.94 -4.80
CA ARG A 105 -15.06 -4.75 -6.00
C ARG A 105 -14.47 -4.16 -7.28
N PHE A 106 -14.51 -2.83 -7.41
CA PHE A 106 -13.86 -2.11 -8.49
C PHE A 106 -12.35 -2.34 -8.44
N LEU A 107 -11.73 -2.25 -7.26
CA LEU A 107 -10.31 -2.55 -7.07
C LEU A 107 -9.96 -4.00 -7.43
N LEU A 108 -10.77 -4.99 -7.00
CA LEU A 108 -10.54 -6.39 -7.34
C LEU A 108 -10.63 -6.64 -8.84
N THR A 109 -11.66 -6.06 -9.47
CA THR A 109 -11.90 -6.23 -10.90
C THR A 109 -10.76 -5.61 -11.70
N MET A 110 -10.32 -4.41 -11.33
CA MET A 110 -9.20 -3.75 -11.97
C MET A 110 -7.87 -4.51 -11.73
N LEU A 111 -7.65 -5.05 -10.53
CA LEU A 111 -6.49 -5.90 -10.23
C LEU A 111 -6.46 -7.16 -11.10
N LEU A 112 -7.61 -7.81 -11.31
CA LEU A 112 -7.68 -8.99 -12.17
C LEU A 112 -7.53 -8.67 -13.65
N VAL A 113 -8.09 -7.56 -14.11
CA VAL A 113 -7.88 -7.07 -15.48
C VAL A 113 -6.40 -6.79 -15.70
N GLU A 114 -5.76 -6.08 -14.75
CA GLU A 114 -4.33 -5.80 -14.81
C GLU A 114 -3.52 -7.10 -14.84
N THR A 115 -3.84 -8.03 -13.94
CA THR A 115 -3.15 -9.33 -13.88
C THR A 115 -3.31 -10.09 -15.19
N ALA A 116 -4.51 -10.09 -15.79
CA ALA A 116 -4.79 -10.79 -17.04
C ALA A 116 -4.09 -10.14 -18.25
N VAL A 117 -4.09 -8.81 -18.34
CA VAL A 117 -3.27 -8.06 -19.32
C VAL A 117 -1.80 -8.42 -19.10
N THR A 118 -1.41 -8.57 -17.83
CA THR A 118 -0.04 -8.86 -17.45
C THR A 118 0.45 -10.23 -17.86
N THR A 119 -0.30 -11.28 -17.54
CA THR A 119 0.02 -12.61 -18.04
C THR A 119 -0.04 -12.67 -19.55
N SER A 120 -1.04 -12.05 -20.20
CA SER A 120 -1.18 -12.07 -21.66
C SER A 120 0.03 -11.45 -22.35
N PHE A 121 0.53 -10.31 -21.86
CA PHE A 121 1.73 -9.68 -22.39
C PHE A 121 2.98 -10.53 -22.13
N ALA A 122 3.11 -11.16 -20.95
CA ALA A 122 4.21 -12.05 -20.64
C ALA A 122 4.27 -13.27 -21.58
N PHE A 123 3.13 -13.80 -22.04
CA PHE A 123 3.09 -14.87 -23.05
C PHE A 123 3.48 -14.40 -24.45
N LEU A 124 3.23 -13.14 -24.79
CA LEU A 124 3.58 -12.52 -26.07
C LEU A 124 5.00 -11.90 -26.08
N ALA A 125 5.65 -11.85 -24.92
CA ALA A 125 6.90 -11.15 -24.68
C ALA A 125 8.11 -11.73 -25.44
N SER A 126 8.01 -12.92 -26.04
CA SER A 126 9.08 -13.46 -26.89
C SER A 126 9.34 -12.59 -28.13
N SER A 127 8.34 -11.84 -28.59
CA SER A 127 8.41 -11.00 -29.79
C SER A 127 8.69 -9.51 -29.51
N ILE A 128 8.85 -9.13 -28.23
CA ILE A 128 8.91 -7.72 -27.81
C ILE A 128 10.35 -7.35 -27.44
N PRO A 129 10.86 -6.17 -27.86
CA PRO A 129 12.17 -5.66 -27.45
C PRO A 129 12.35 -5.69 -25.93
N GLN A 130 13.56 -5.98 -25.46
CA GLN A 130 13.83 -6.14 -24.04
C GLN A 130 13.47 -4.91 -23.21
N GLU A 131 13.75 -3.71 -23.73
CA GLU A 131 13.45 -2.42 -23.08
C GLU A 131 11.94 -2.26 -22.83
N ALA A 132 11.12 -2.48 -23.87
CA ALA A 132 9.67 -2.40 -23.76
C ALA A 132 9.09 -3.43 -22.77
N ARG A 133 9.72 -4.60 -22.60
CA ARG A 133 9.32 -5.56 -21.56
C ARG A 133 9.61 -5.06 -20.16
N THR A 134 10.78 -4.46 -19.96
CA THR A 134 11.16 -3.92 -18.65
C THR A 134 10.25 -2.77 -18.24
N ASP A 135 9.97 -1.82 -19.13
CA ASP A 135 9.07 -0.70 -18.84
C ASP A 135 7.68 -1.16 -18.48
N TRP A 136 7.18 -2.14 -19.23
CA TRP A 136 5.85 -2.67 -19.00
C TRP A 136 5.76 -3.44 -17.67
N LEU A 137 6.82 -4.18 -17.27
CA LEU A 137 6.89 -4.81 -15.95
C LEU A 137 6.91 -3.79 -14.81
N VAL A 138 7.58 -2.64 -15.00
CA VAL A 138 7.58 -1.54 -14.03
C VAL A 138 6.16 -0.99 -13.85
N VAL A 139 5.48 -0.65 -14.95
CA VAL A 139 4.09 -0.16 -14.91
C VAL A 139 3.16 -1.16 -14.21
N ALA A 140 3.27 -2.44 -14.54
CA ALA A 140 2.46 -3.48 -13.91
C ALA A 140 2.74 -3.59 -12.39
N ALA A 141 3.99 -3.44 -11.97
CA ALA A 141 4.37 -3.43 -10.56
C ALA A 141 3.81 -2.20 -9.83
N ASP A 142 3.83 -1.03 -10.46
CA ASP A 142 3.28 0.21 -9.91
C ASP A 142 1.77 0.15 -9.73
N VAL A 143 1.07 -0.35 -10.75
CA VAL A 143 -0.38 -0.56 -10.70
C VAL A 143 -0.73 -1.58 -9.61
N LEU A 144 -0.01 -2.69 -9.53
CA LEU A 144 -0.17 -3.67 -8.45
C LEU A 144 0.04 -3.03 -7.07
N LEU A 145 1.12 -2.26 -6.90
CA LEU A 145 1.40 -1.56 -5.64
C LEU A 145 0.25 -0.61 -5.29
N PHE A 146 -0.27 0.14 -6.26
CA PHE A 146 -1.41 1.04 -6.05
C PHE A 146 -2.66 0.27 -5.55
N PHE A 147 -2.94 -0.91 -6.09
CA PHE A 147 -4.01 -1.77 -5.58
C PHE A 147 -3.76 -2.22 -4.14
N LEU A 148 -2.54 -2.64 -3.81
CA LEU A 148 -2.18 -3.04 -2.44
C LEU A 148 -2.40 -1.88 -1.46
N LEU A 149 -2.00 -0.66 -1.83
CA LEU A 149 -2.23 0.53 -1.01
C LEU A 149 -3.72 0.85 -0.85
N ALA A 150 -4.51 0.68 -1.90
CA ALA A 150 -5.95 0.88 -1.85
C ALA A 150 -6.64 -0.14 -0.93
N TYR A 151 -6.27 -1.42 -1.00
CA TYR A 151 -6.76 -2.46 -0.08
C TYR A 151 -6.35 -2.19 1.38
N LEU A 152 -5.10 -1.78 1.61
CA LEU A 152 -4.65 -1.36 2.94
C LEU A 152 -5.47 -0.19 3.48
N SER A 153 -5.80 0.80 2.65
CA SER A 153 -6.61 1.97 3.05
C SER A 153 -8.06 1.63 3.39
N ALA A 154 -8.56 0.50 2.89
CA ALA A 154 -9.89 -0.03 3.17
C ALA A 154 -9.97 -0.83 4.48
N CYS A 155 -8.83 -1.17 5.09
CA CYS A 155 -8.79 -1.87 6.37
C CYS A 155 -9.18 -0.92 7.52
N ASP A 156 -9.90 -1.44 8.53
CA ASP A 156 -10.18 -0.62 9.73
C ASP A 156 -8.90 -0.54 10.58
N PRO A 157 -8.52 0.67 11.03
CA PRO A 157 -7.41 0.84 11.97
C PRO A 157 -7.80 0.30 13.35
N LEU A 158 -6.80 -0.12 14.13
CA LEU A 158 -7.00 -0.32 15.57
C LEU A 158 -7.06 1.05 16.28
N PRO A 159 -7.57 1.10 17.52
CA PRO A 159 -7.38 2.27 18.37
C PRO A 159 -5.89 2.66 18.46
N PRO A 160 -5.57 3.96 18.60
CA PRO A 160 -4.21 4.43 18.76
C PRO A 160 -3.49 3.67 19.89
N CYS A 161 -2.27 3.19 19.62
CA CYS A 161 -1.45 2.48 20.59
C CYS A 161 0.02 2.92 20.46
N ARG A 162 0.78 2.82 21.55
CA ARG A 162 2.18 3.31 21.59
C ARG A 162 3.12 2.52 20.67
N GLY A 163 2.80 1.25 20.38
CA GLY A 163 3.64 0.35 19.58
C GLY A 163 4.74 -0.33 20.41
N ARG A 164 4.92 -1.64 20.24
CA ARG A 164 5.91 -2.45 20.98
C ARG A 164 7.36 -1.99 20.78
N VAL A 165 7.71 -1.50 19.58
CA VAL A 165 9.07 -1.03 19.26
C VAL A 165 9.50 0.08 20.22
N TRP A 166 8.58 0.97 20.60
CA TRP A 166 8.89 2.07 21.50
C TRP A 166 9.09 1.61 22.94
N ASP A 167 8.40 0.56 23.36
CA ASP A 167 8.59 -0.06 24.67
C ASP A 167 9.95 -0.76 24.76
N GLU A 168 10.36 -1.47 23.70
CA GLU A 168 11.66 -2.14 23.61
C GLU A 168 12.82 -1.12 23.58
N ILE A 169 12.70 -0.06 22.79
CA ILE A 169 13.69 1.04 22.75
C ILE A 169 13.80 1.70 24.13
N GLY A 170 12.68 1.97 24.79
CA GLY A 170 12.66 2.52 26.14
C GLY A 170 13.36 1.61 27.15
N ALA A 171 13.11 0.30 27.10
CA ALA A 171 13.76 -0.68 27.96
C ALA A 171 15.26 -0.81 27.70
N PHE A 172 15.71 -0.66 26.44
CA PHE A 172 17.14 -0.66 26.10
C PHE A 172 17.87 0.52 26.75
N PHE A 173 17.32 1.72 26.67
CA PHE A 173 17.91 2.92 27.28
C PHE A 173 17.77 2.98 28.80
N ALA A 174 16.81 2.26 29.39
CA ALA A 174 16.63 2.20 30.83
C ALA A 174 17.60 1.22 31.55
N LYS A 175 18.33 0.36 30.82
CA LYS A 175 19.31 -0.54 31.44
C LYS A 175 20.50 0.29 31.94
N PRO A 176 20.80 0.31 33.25
CA PRO A 176 21.97 1.02 33.76
C PRO A 176 23.23 0.41 33.13
N ILE A 177 24.05 1.25 32.52
CA ILE A 177 25.39 0.86 32.06
C ILE A 177 26.15 0.47 33.31
N MET A 178 26.30 -0.83 33.57
CA MET A 178 27.19 -1.30 34.63
C MET A 178 28.61 -0.97 34.19
N VAL A 179 29.11 0.18 34.65
CA VAL A 179 30.52 0.53 34.55
C VAL A 179 31.26 -0.51 35.39
N ARG A 180 31.90 -1.46 34.71
CA ARG A 180 32.81 -2.40 35.35
C ARG A 180 33.94 -1.55 35.95
N LYS A 181 33.95 -1.43 37.28
CA LYS A 181 35.16 -0.97 37.98
C LYS A 181 36.15 -2.11 37.89
N ASP A 182 36.95 -2.09 36.84
CA ASP A 182 38.15 -2.90 36.79
C ASP A 182 39.13 -2.26 37.80
N SER A 183 39.31 -2.97 38.92
CA SER A 183 40.27 -2.68 39.98
C SER A 183 41.60 -3.38 39.70
#